data_AF-A0A415HAD7-F1
#
_entry.id   AF-A0A415HAD7-F1
#
_cell.length_a   1.000
_cell.length_b   1.000
_cell.length_c   1.000
_cell.angle_alpha   90.00
_cell.angle_beta   90.00
_cell.angle_gamma   90.00
#
_symmetry.space_group_name_H-M   'P 1'
#
loop_
_entity.id
_entity.type
_entity.pdbx_description
1 polymer ?
#
loop_
_entity_poly.entity_id
_entity_poly.type
_entity_poly.pdbx_seq_one_letter_code
_entity_poly.pdbx_strand_id
1 'polypeptide(L)'
;MAKQKKPSIPPEIKSYIDEVAKKTAAAVSDAYKPLQQPQNAKAAFKNTEARLYALPVLKVKIKDDKEKIEELRTYGTPARSKSITRFSKSSTRMDPEEALEAIIKDKQACIESDQHEVDVLEEALEIIKPDPYYESVSGRYFEGLDNEAIAESLGCDATTVWRNRQRLIKSLSVRLYGTAAID
;
A
#
# COMPACT_ATOMS: atom_id res chain seq x y z
N MET A 1 -41.32 45.60 1.66
CA MET A 1 -40.08 44.79 1.63
C MET A 1 -40.27 43.62 0.66
N ALA A 2 -39.81 43.75 -0.58
CA ALA A 2 -39.94 42.71 -1.59
C ALA A 2 -38.82 41.67 -1.41
N LYS A 3 -39.17 40.45 -1.00
CA LYS A 3 -38.25 39.31 -0.96
C LYS A 3 -37.85 38.96 -2.40
N GLN A 4 -36.61 39.21 -2.78
CA GLN A 4 -36.08 38.75 -4.07
C GLN A 4 -36.09 37.22 -4.10
N LYS A 5 -36.85 36.64 -5.04
CA LYS A 5 -36.91 35.21 -5.31
C LYS A 5 -35.58 34.81 -5.96
N LYS A 6 -34.78 33.97 -5.30
CA LYS A 6 -33.51 33.48 -5.85
C LYS A 6 -33.74 32.84 -7.23
N PRO A 7 -32.91 33.14 -8.25
CA PRO A 7 -33.09 32.58 -9.57
C PRO A 7 -32.92 31.04 -9.52
N SER A 8 -33.94 30.35 -10.00
CA SER A 8 -33.97 28.88 -10.09
C SER A 8 -33.06 28.45 -11.24
N ILE A 9 -31.96 27.75 -10.93
CA ILE A 9 -31.05 27.18 -11.91
C ILE A 9 -31.85 26.30 -12.89
N PRO A 10 -31.70 26.49 -14.23
CA PRO A 10 -32.33 25.68 -15.24
C PRO A 10 -32.10 24.17 -15.04
N PRO A 11 -33.10 23.32 -15.30
CA PRO A 11 -33.02 21.88 -15.01
C PRO A 11 -31.88 21.18 -15.74
N GLU A 12 -31.56 21.61 -16.96
CA GLU A 12 -30.45 21.08 -17.78
C GLU A 12 -29.07 21.35 -17.20
N ILE A 13 -28.89 22.49 -16.51
CA ILE A 13 -27.62 22.84 -15.86
C ILE A 13 -27.44 22.00 -14.59
N LYS A 14 -28.53 21.71 -13.86
CA LYS A 14 -28.47 20.83 -12.69
C LYS A 14 -28.09 19.39 -13.07
N SER A 15 -28.67 18.84 -14.13
CA SER A 15 -28.33 17.48 -14.58
C SER A 15 -26.87 17.37 -15.02
N TYR A 16 -26.32 18.39 -15.68
CA TYR A 16 -24.91 18.43 -16.03
C TYR A 16 -23.99 18.49 -14.80
N ILE A 17 -24.34 19.30 -13.80
CA ILE A 17 -23.59 19.38 -12.54
C ILE A 17 -23.62 18.04 -11.81
N ASP A 18 -24.77 17.37 -11.76
CA ASP A 18 -24.91 16.06 -11.13
C ASP A 18 -24.11 14.96 -11.85
N GLU A 19 -24.04 15.00 -13.18
CA GLU A 19 -23.22 14.09 -13.97
C GLU A 19 -21.72 14.31 -13.76
N VAL A 20 -21.27 15.57 -13.71
CA VAL A 20 -19.87 15.91 -13.43
C VAL A 20 -19.52 15.54 -11.98
N ALA A 21 -20.41 15.77 -11.03
CA ALA A 21 -20.25 15.35 -9.64
C ALA A 21 -20.16 13.81 -9.50
N LYS A 22 -20.99 13.06 -10.25
CA LYS A 22 -20.91 11.59 -10.29
C LYS A 22 -19.61 11.09 -10.93
N LYS A 23 -19.18 11.69 -12.04
CA LYS A 23 -17.92 11.33 -12.71
C LYS A 23 -16.70 11.66 -11.86
N THR A 24 -16.70 12.80 -11.18
CA THR A 24 -15.63 13.19 -10.25
C THR A 24 -15.64 12.33 -9.00
N ALA A 25 -16.80 12.00 -8.42
CA ALA A 25 -16.88 11.07 -7.30
C ALA A 25 -16.44 9.65 -7.70
N ALA A 26 -16.80 9.17 -8.90
CA ALA A 26 -16.33 7.89 -9.42
C ALA A 26 -14.82 7.89 -9.64
N ALA A 27 -14.28 8.91 -10.31
CA ALA A 27 -12.84 9.04 -10.54
C ALA A 27 -12.04 9.22 -9.24
N VAL A 28 -12.58 9.98 -8.28
CA VAL A 28 -12.01 10.10 -6.93
C VAL A 28 -12.08 8.74 -6.22
N SER A 29 -13.20 8.02 -6.26
CA SER A 29 -13.31 6.69 -5.65
C SER A 29 -12.39 5.64 -6.30
N ASP A 30 -12.15 5.75 -7.61
CA ASP A 30 -11.25 4.90 -8.36
C ASP A 30 -9.78 5.26 -8.10
N ALA A 31 -9.47 6.54 -7.91
CA ALA A 31 -8.15 7.02 -7.52
C ALA A 31 -7.84 6.79 -6.03
N TYR A 32 -8.88 6.75 -5.19
CA TYR A 32 -8.82 6.48 -3.75
C TYR A 32 -9.15 5.02 -3.42
N LYS A 33 -9.02 4.11 -4.39
CA LYS A 33 -9.16 2.68 -4.15
C LYS A 33 -7.93 2.26 -3.35
N PRO A 34 -8.02 2.05 -2.02
CA PRO A 34 -6.90 1.46 -1.31
C PRO A 34 -6.61 0.12 -1.99
N LEU A 35 -5.33 -0.23 -2.13
CA LEU A 35 -4.82 -1.53 -2.58
C LEU A 35 -5.92 -2.60 -2.57
N GLN A 36 -6.56 -2.78 -3.74
CA GLN A 36 -7.85 -3.45 -3.99
C GLN A 36 -8.48 -4.12 -2.77
N GLN A 37 -9.57 -3.56 -2.23
CA GLN A 37 -10.36 -4.26 -1.22
C GLN A 37 -10.74 -5.66 -1.73
N PRO A 38 -10.50 -6.71 -0.94
CA PRO A 38 -10.75 -8.07 -1.36
C PRO A 38 -12.25 -8.27 -1.66
N GLN A 39 -12.55 -9.00 -2.73
CA GLN A 39 -13.93 -9.23 -3.15
C GLN A 39 -14.69 -10.20 -2.22
N ASN A 40 -13.98 -11.07 -1.51
CA ASN A 40 -14.51 -12.07 -0.59
C ASN A 40 -13.48 -12.41 0.50
N ALA A 41 -13.90 -13.15 1.54
CA ALA A 41 -13.01 -13.45 2.66
C ALA A 41 -11.80 -14.30 2.26
N LYS A 42 -11.96 -15.16 1.24
CA LYS A 42 -10.85 -15.95 0.67
C LYS A 42 -9.78 -15.06 0.03
N ALA A 43 -10.18 -14.02 -0.70
CA ALA A 43 -9.26 -13.04 -1.25
C ALA A 43 -8.61 -12.21 -0.13
N ALA A 44 -9.38 -11.86 0.91
CA ALA A 44 -8.85 -11.15 2.06
C ALA A 44 -7.74 -11.96 2.75
N PHE A 45 -7.99 -13.25 2.96
CA PHE A 45 -7.02 -14.19 3.53
C PHE A 45 -5.76 -14.34 2.66
N LYS A 46 -5.91 -14.49 1.34
CA LYS A 46 -4.76 -14.59 0.43
C LYS A 46 -3.95 -13.29 0.40
N ASN A 47 -4.63 -12.16 0.41
CA ASN A 47 -3.98 -10.85 0.41
C ASN A 47 -3.22 -10.61 1.73
N THR A 48 -3.76 -11.02 2.88
CA THR A 48 -3.03 -10.92 4.15
C THR A 48 -1.79 -11.80 4.16
N GLU A 49 -1.86 -13.05 3.69
CA GLU A 49 -0.67 -13.89 3.56
C GLU A 49 0.39 -13.27 2.64
N ALA A 50 -0.02 -12.76 1.48
CA ALA A 50 0.89 -12.11 0.54
C ALA A 50 1.60 -10.89 1.17
N ARG A 51 0.84 -10.08 1.91
CA ARG A 51 1.39 -8.92 2.65
C ARG A 51 2.37 -9.34 3.74
N LEU A 52 2.09 -10.41 4.48
CA LEU A 52 2.98 -10.94 5.51
C LEU A 52 4.32 -11.43 4.94
N TYR A 53 4.31 -12.13 3.80
CA TYR A 53 5.55 -12.51 3.10
C TYR A 53 6.32 -11.31 2.56
N ALA A 54 5.62 -10.26 2.13
CA ALA A 54 6.24 -9.05 1.59
C ALA A 54 6.89 -8.17 2.67
N LEU A 55 6.44 -8.24 3.92
CA LEU A 55 6.88 -7.38 5.02
C LEU A 55 8.41 -7.29 5.21
N PRO A 56 9.17 -8.40 5.33
CA PRO A 56 10.62 -8.32 5.48
C PRO A 56 11.30 -7.68 4.24
N VAL A 57 10.79 -7.96 3.05
CA VAL A 57 11.30 -7.41 1.79
C VAL A 57 11.02 -5.91 1.68
N LEU A 58 9.83 -5.47 2.07
CA LEU A 58 9.46 -4.05 2.10
C LEU A 58 10.36 -3.25 3.04
N LYS A 59 10.69 -3.79 4.21
CA LYS A 59 11.63 -3.13 5.14
C LYS A 59 13.02 -2.92 4.54
N VAL A 60 13.51 -3.88 3.76
CA VAL A 60 14.79 -3.74 3.04
C VAL A 60 14.65 -2.70 1.94
N LYS A 61 13.60 -2.78 1.11
CA LYS A 61 13.33 -1.81 0.03
C LYS A 61 13.28 -0.37 0.54
N ILE A 62 12.61 -0.12 1.66
CA ILE A 62 12.53 1.22 2.28
C ILE A 62 13.92 1.75 2.66
N LYS A 63 14.80 0.89 3.19
CA LYS A 63 16.19 1.28 3.51
C LYS A 63 16.95 1.63 2.24
N ASP A 64 16.92 0.76 1.23
CA ASP A 64 17.60 0.97 -0.04
C ASP A 64 17.10 2.25 -0.74
N ASP A 65 15.80 2.55 -0.67
CA ASP A 65 15.23 3.74 -1.30
C ASP A 65 15.58 5.03 -0.53
N LYS A 66 15.74 4.98 0.79
CA LYS A 66 16.30 6.09 1.58
C LYS A 66 17.75 6.37 1.19
N GLU A 67 18.58 5.32 1.08
CA GLU A 67 19.97 5.44 0.63
C GLU A 67 20.05 6.05 -0.79
N LYS A 68 19.20 5.62 -1.72
CA LYS A 68 19.13 6.22 -3.07
C LYS A 68 18.76 7.70 -3.06
N ILE A 69 17.90 8.15 -2.13
CA ILE A 69 17.60 9.58 -1.99
C ILE A 69 18.82 10.35 -1.50
N GLU A 70 19.58 9.78 -0.57
CA GLU A 70 20.83 10.38 -0.10
C GLU A 70 21.86 10.48 -1.23
N GLU A 71 22.04 9.41 -2.01
CA GLU A 71 22.90 9.41 -3.19
C GLU A 71 22.49 10.47 -4.23
N LEU A 72 21.18 10.60 -4.48
CA LEU A 72 20.64 11.61 -5.39
C LEU A 72 20.89 13.04 -4.88
N ARG A 73 20.89 13.25 -3.56
CA ARG A 73 21.21 14.55 -2.95
C ARG A 73 22.69 14.87 -3.01
N THR A 74 23.58 13.88 -2.86
CA THR A 74 25.03 14.10 -2.86
C THR A 74 25.62 14.20 -4.27
N TYR A 75 25.19 13.34 -5.19
CA TYR A 75 25.78 13.21 -6.52
C TYR A 75 24.92 13.80 -7.64
N GLY A 76 23.66 14.14 -7.37
CA GLY A 76 22.72 14.63 -8.36
C GLY A 76 22.21 13.54 -9.32
N THR A 77 21.53 13.94 -10.39
CA THR A 77 21.07 12.97 -11.39
C THR A 77 22.24 12.42 -12.20
N PRO A 78 22.30 11.10 -12.48
CA PRO A 78 23.33 10.55 -13.35
C PRO A 78 23.20 11.16 -14.75
N ALA A 79 24.23 11.88 -15.18
CA ALA A 79 24.25 12.50 -16.49
C ALA A 79 24.21 11.44 -17.60
N ARG A 80 23.37 11.63 -18.62
CA ARG A 80 23.45 10.81 -19.84
C ARG A 80 24.82 10.98 -20.48
N SER A 81 25.40 9.87 -20.96
CA SER A 81 26.61 9.87 -21.78
C SER A 81 26.45 10.81 -22.98
N LYS A 82 27.38 11.76 -23.12
CA LYS A 82 27.37 12.81 -24.17
C LYS A 82 27.51 12.27 -25.61
N SER A 83 27.74 10.97 -25.79
CA SER A 83 28.01 10.34 -27.08
C SER A 83 26.78 10.01 -27.92
N ILE A 84 25.57 10.04 -27.36
CA ILE A 84 24.32 9.75 -28.08
C ILE A 84 23.50 11.04 -28.24
N THR A 85 23.64 11.69 -29.39
CA THR A 85 22.81 12.84 -29.78
C THR A 85 21.61 12.36 -30.58
N ARG A 86 20.42 12.32 -29.98
CA ARG A 86 19.15 12.28 -30.73
C ARG A 86 18.58 13.68 -30.80
N PHE A 87 18.18 14.10 -32.00
CA PHE A 87 17.47 15.36 -32.21
C PHE A 87 16.06 15.26 -31.62
N SER A 88 15.81 15.87 -30.45
CA SER A 88 14.46 15.98 -29.87
C SER A 88 13.87 17.35 -30.21
N LYS A 89 12.67 17.37 -30.80
CA LYS A 89 11.87 18.60 -30.93
C LYS A 89 11.45 19.06 -29.53
N SER A 90 11.76 20.31 -29.22
CA SER A 90 11.58 20.99 -27.94
C SER A 90 10.15 20.88 -27.40
N SER A 91 9.92 20.02 -26.41
CA SER A 91 8.98 20.29 -25.32
C SER A 91 9.76 20.95 -24.17
N THR A 92 9.10 21.84 -23.44
CA THR A 92 9.62 22.72 -22.39
C THR A 92 10.79 22.11 -21.60
N ARG A 93 11.97 22.74 -21.67
CA ARG A 93 13.13 22.34 -20.89
C ARG A 93 12.86 22.71 -19.42
N MET A 94 12.54 21.74 -18.58
CA MET A 94 12.61 21.92 -17.13
C MET A 94 14.05 22.21 -16.73
N ASP A 95 14.22 23.02 -15.69
CA ASP A 95 15.52 23.22 -15.07
C ASP A 95 16.03 21.86 -14.54
N PRO A 96 17.28 21.45 -14.80
CA PRO A 96 17.84 20.23 -14.21
C PRO A 96 17.69 20.13 -12.69
N GLU A 97 17.65 21.26 -11.97
CA GLU A 97 17.43 21.28 -10.52
C GLU A 97 15.98 20.92 -10.15
N GLU A 98 15.01 21.55 -10.81
CA GLU A 98 13.57 21.26 -10.65
C GLU A 98 13.25 19.79 -11.01
N ALA A 99 13.93 19.24 -12.01
CA ALA A 99 13.80 17.84 -12.38
C ALA A 99 14.32 16.87 -11.31
N LEU A 100 15.42 17.21 -10.62
CA LEU A 100 15.95 16.41 -9.52
C LEU A 100 15.00 16.43 -8.32
N GLU A 101 14.49 17.61 -7.96
CA GLU A 101 13.53 17.77 -6.87
C GLU A 101 12.24 16.97 -7.12
N ALA A 102 11.71 17.00 -8.35
CA ALA A 102 10.56 16.19 -8.73
C ALA A 102 10.82 14.68 -8.53
N ILE A 103 11.99 14.19 -8.97
CA ILE A 103 12.38 12.78 -8.79
C ILE A 103 12.49 12.41 -7.30
N ILE A 104 13.10 13.28 -6.49
CA ILE A 104 13.23 13.05 -5.04
C ILE A 104 11.84 13.01 -4.41
N LYS A 105 10.95 13.95 -4.75
CA LYS A 105 9.59 14.01 -4.24
C LYS A 105 8.78 12.77 -4.58
N ASP A 106 8.87 12.30 -5.83
CA ASP A 106 8.19 11.07 -6.25
C ASP A 106 8.70 9.85 -5.47
N LYS A 107 10.02 9.74 -5.27
CA LYS A 107 10.62 8.69 -4.45
C LYS A 107 10.21 8.76 -2.99
N GLN A 108 10.13 9.97 -2.42
CA GLN A 108 9.65 10.19 -1.06
C GLN A 108 8.20 9.72 -0.91
N ALA A 109 7.32 10.06 -1.86
CA ALA A 109 5.94 9.59 -1.85
C ALA A 109 5.85 8.06 -1.92
N CYS A 110 6.72 7.39 -2.69
CA CYS A 110 6.80 5.92 -2.69
C CYS A 110 7.22 5.36 -1.33
N ILE A 111 8.24 5.95 -0.69
CA ILE A 111 8.70 5.53 0.64
C ILE A 111 7.61 5.73 1.68
N GLU A 112 6.91 6.86 1.65
CA GLU A 112 5.81 7.15 2.57
C GLU A 112 4.68 6.13 2.43
N SER A 113 4.33 5.75 1.19
CA SER A 113 3.33 4.71 0.94
C SER A 113 3.78 3.34 1.43
N ASP A 114 5.03 2.94 1.17
CA ASP A 114 5.57 1.65 1.62
C ASP A 114 5.69 1.61 3.15
N GLN A 115 6.09 2.71 3.78
CA GLN A 115 6.18 2.84 5.23
C GLN A 115 4.80 2.75 5.88
N HIS A 116 3.81 3.45 5.34
CA HIS A 116 2.43 3.37 5.81
C HIS A 116 1.91 1.92 5.78
N GLU A 117 2.23 1.19 4.72
CA GLU A 117 1.86 -0.22 4.58
C GLU A 117 2.53 -1.12 5.64
N VAL A 118 3.81 -0.88 5.93
CA VAL A 118 4.52 -1.57 7.02
C VAL A 118 3.90 -1.25 8.37
N ASP A 119 3.64 0.04 8.65
CA ASP A 119 3.07 0.49 9.92
C ASP A 119 1.69 -0.14 10.17
N VAL A 120 0.82 -0.15 9.15
CA VAL A 120 -0.51 -0.79 9.21
C VAL A 120 -0.41 -2.29 9.53
N LEU A 121 0.56 -2.99 8.94
CA LEU A 121 0.77 -4.42 9.21
C LEU A 121 1.33 -4.66 10.60
N GLU A 122 2.30 -3.85 11.05
CA GLU A 122 2.89 -3.97 12.39
C GLU A 122 1.85 -3.72 13.48
N GLU A 123 1.02 -2.67 13.34
CA GLU A 123 -0.11 -2.41 14.25
C GLU A 123 -1.10 -3.57 14.29
N ALA A 124 -1.38 -4.19 13.14
CA ALA A 124 -2.26 -5.35 13.09
C ALA A 124 -1.63 -6.58 13.77
N LEU A 125 -0.31 -6.76 13.63
CA LEU A 125 0.44 -7.84 14.27
C LEU A 125 0.46 -7.72 15.80
N GLU A 126 0.53 -6.49 16.35
CA GLU A 126 0.46 -6.27 17.81
C GLU A 126 -0.74 -6.92 18.48
N ILE A 127 -1.87 -7.03 17.77
CA ILE A 127 -3.11 -7.63 18.30
C ILE A 127 -2.95 -9.14 18.50
N ILE A 128 -2.20 -9.81 17.61
CA ILE A 128 -2.02 -11.27 17.67
C ILE A 128 -0.76 -11.69 18.42
N LYS A 129 0.18 -10.78 18.70
CA LYS A 129 1.42 -11.06 19.45
C LYS A 129 1.21 -11.74 20.81
N PRO A 130 0.18 -11.41 21.61
CA PRO A 130 -0.05 -12.09 22.89
C PRO A 130 -0.52 -13.54 22.74
N ASP A 131 -0.88 -14.00 21.55
CA ASP A 131 -1.38 -15.35 21.33
C ASP A 131 -0.26 -16.39 21.47
N PRO A 132 -0.47 -17.51 22.18
CA PRO A 132 0.55 -18.56 22.33
C PRO A 132 1.06 -19.13 21.01
N TYR A 133 0.28 -19.05 19.93
CA TYR A 133 0.66 -19.54 18.61
C TYR A 133 1.17 -18.43 17.68
N TYR A 134 1.51 -17.24 18.19
CA TYR A 134 2.05 -16.16 17.35
C TYR A 134 3.32 -16.59 16.58
N GLU A 135 4.15 -17.44 17.18
CA GLU A 135 5.35 -18.00 16.54
C GLU A 135 5.02 -18.75 15.24
N SER A 136 3.80 -19.30 15.11
CA SER A 136 3.36 -19.91 13.87
C SER A 136 3.29 -18.94 12.70
N VAL A 137 3.04 -17.65 12.97
CA VAL A 137 3.01 -16.59 11.97
C VAL A 137 4.43 -16.06 11.75
N SER A 138 5.16 -15.70 12.81
CA SER A 138 6.50 -15.12 12.66
C SER A 138 7.50 -16.10 12.04
N GLY A 139 7.54 -17.33 12.56
CA GLY A 139 8.42 -18.38 12.05
C GLY A 139 8.12 -18.70 10.59
N ARG A 140 6.83 -18.73 10.21
CA ARG A 140 6.44 -19.08 8.83
C ARG A 140 6.71 -17.97 7.82
N TYR A 141 6.26 -16.75 8.11
CA TYR A 141 6.25 -15.67 7.11
C TYR A 141 7.49 -14.78 7.15
N PHE A 142 8.18 -14.68 8.29
CA PHE A 142 9.38 -13.85 8.43
C PHE A 142 10.67 -14.66 8.37
N GLU A 143 10.68 -15.86 8.96
CA GLU A 143 11.87 -16.71 9.05
C GLU A 143 11.88 -17.85 8.03
N GLY A 144 10.73 -18.15 7.41
CA GLY A 144 10.61 -19.19 6.39
C GLY A 144 10.66 -20.63 6.94
N LEU A 145 10.42 -20.82 8.23
CA LEU A 145 10.40 -22.13 8.88
C LEU A 145 9.26 -23.01 8.35
N ASP A 146 9.47 -24.33 8.43
CA ASP A 146 8.44 -25.32 8.18
C ASP A 146 7.53 -25.52 9.40
N ASN A 147 6.44 -26.27 9.24
CA ASN A 147 5.49 -26.44 10.34
C ASN A 147 6.07 -27.32 11.44
N GLU A 148 6.95 -28.23 11.08
CA GLU A 148 7.61 -29.21 11.92
C GLU A 148 8.57 -28.52 12.90
N ALA A 149 9.44 -27.62 12.43
CA ALA A 149 10.34 -26.85 13.30
C ALA A 149 9.56 -25.92 14.25
N ILE A 150 8.51 -25.27 13.75
CA ILE A 150 7.64 -24.43 14.60
C ILE A 150 6.93 -25.29 15.64
N ALA A 151 6.47 -26.47 15.26
CA ALA A 151 5.78 -27.40 16.15
C ALA A 151 6.70 -27.92 17.27
N GLU A 152 7.97 -28.19 16.94
CA GLU A 152 9.00 -28.55 17.92
C GLU A 152 9.24 -27.42 18.93
N SER A 153 9.38 -26.18 18.46
CA SER A 153 9.55 -25.00 19.33
C SER A 153 8.37 -24.80 20.28
N LEU A 154 7.14 -24.95 19.77
CA LEU A 154 5.90 -24.79 20.53
C LEU A 154 5.50 -26.04 21.34
N GLY A 155 6.22 -27.17 21.19
CA GLY A 155 5.87 -28.44 21.83
C GLY A 155 4.50 -28.99 21.43
N CYS A 156 4.08 -28.81 20.18
CA CYS A 156 2.76 -29.22 19.68
C CYS A 156 2.85 -29.99 18.36
N ASP A 157 1.71 -30.39 17.80
CA ASP A 157 1.66 -31.08 16.49
C ASP A 157 1.62 -30.09 15.32
N ALA A 158 2.24 -30.44 14.19
CA ALA A 158 2.27 -29.60 12.99
C ALA A 158 0.87 -29.21 12.48
N THR A 159 -0.14 -30.08 12.65
CA THR A 159 -1.52 -29.73 12.29
C THR A 159 -2.13 -28.71 13.24
N THR A 160 -1.71 -28.69 14.50
CA THR A 160 -2.12 -27.68 15.50
C THR A 160 -1.52 -26.32 15.17
N VAL A 161 -0.24 -26.29 14.75
CA VAL A 161 0.41 -25.07 14.23
C VAL A 161 -0.36 -24.51 13.04
N TRP A 162 -0.65 -25.35 12.04
CA TRP A 162 -1.38 -24.92 10.85
C TRP A 162 -2.77 -24.37 11.17
N ARG A 163 -3.57 -25.07 11.99
CA ARG A 163 -4.92 -24.61 12.38
C ARG A 163 -4.90 -23.27 13.13
N ASN A 164 -3.98 -23.11 14.08
CA ASN A 164 -3.86 -21.86 14.83
C ASN A 164 -3.37 -20.72 13.97
N ARG A 165 -2.40 -20.96 13.08
CA ARG A 165 -1.97 -19.95 12.10
C ARG A 165 -3.13 -19.46 11.24
N GLN A 166 -3.94 -20.38 10.72
CA GLN A 166 -5.14 -20.03 9.94
C GLN A 166 -6.12 -19.15 10.75
N ARG A 167 -6.32 -19.43 12.04
CA ARG A 167 -7.13 -18.59 12.94
C ARG A 167 -6.54 -17.19 13.07
N LEU A 168 -5.23 -17.06 13.28
CA LEU A 168 -4.56 -15.78 13.44
C LEU A 168 -4.63 -14.93 12.18
N ILE A 169 -4.42 -15.53 11.00
CA ILE A 169 -4.51 -14.82 9.72
C ILE A 169 -5.93 -14.36 9.44
N LYS A 170 -6.95 -15.16 9.78
CA LYS A 170 -8.36 -14.72 9.68
C LYS A 170 -8.62 -13.51 10.56
N SER A 171 -8.12 -13.49 11.79
CA SER A 171 -8.23 -12.33 12.68
C SER A 171 -7.53 -11.09 12.09
N LEU A 172 -6.31 -11.24 11.56
CA LEU A 172 -5.61 -10.17 10.84
C LEU A 172 -6.38 -9.68 9.61
N SER A 173 -6.98 -10.60 8.85
CA SER A 173 -7.76 -10.26 7.65
C SER A 173 -8.98 -9.42 8.00
N VAL A 174 -9.67 -9.73 9.09
CA VAL A 174 -10.77 -8.92 9.61
C VAL A 174 -10.27 -7.55 10.09
N ARG A 175 -9.11 -7.48 10.75
CA ARG A 175 -8.53 -6.19 11.18
C ARG A 175 -8.17 -5.27 10.00
N LEU A 176 -7.68 -5.85 8.91
CA LEU A 176 -7.18 -5.12 7.74
C LEU A 176 -8.30 -4.76 6.74
N TYR A 177 -9.28 -5.64 6.56
CA TYR A 177 -10.30 -5.51 5.52
C TYR A 177 -11.74 -5.41 6.05
N GLY A 178 -11.95 -5.53 7.36
CA GLY A 178 -13.25 -5.40 7.99
C GLY A 178 -14.24 -6.46 7.52
N THR A 179 -15.45 -6.03 7.14
CA THR A 179 -16.54 -6.92 6.72
C THR A 179 -16.22 -7.71 5.45
N ALA A 180 -15.32 -7.23 4.59
CA ALA A 180 -14.90 -7.95 3.38
C ALA A 180 -14.14 -9.26 3.70
N ALA A 181 -13.65 -9.42 4.93
CA ALA A 181 -12.97 -10.62 5.40
C ALA A 181 -13.88 -11.59 6.16
N ILE A 182 -15.18 -11.31 6.22
CA ILE A 182 -16.18 -12.15 6.88
C ILE A 182 -16.93 -12.91 5.77
N ASP A 183 -16.88 -14.24 5.81
CA ASP A 183 -17.67 -15.14 4.95
C ASP A 183 -18.91 -15.63 5.70
#